data_AF-A0A955UQI9-F1
#
_entry.id   AF-A0A955UQI9-F1
#
_cell.length_a   1.000
_cell.length_b   1.000
_cell.length_c   1.000
_cell.angle_alpha   90.00
_cell.angle_beta   90.00
_cell.angle_gamma   90.00
#
_symmetry.space_group_name_H-M   'P 1'
#
loop_
_entity.id
_entity.type
_entity.pdbx_description
1 polymer ?
#
loop_
_entity_poly.entity_id
_entity_poly.type
_entity_poly.pdbx_seq_one_letter_code
_entity_poly.pdbx_strand_id
1 'polypeptide(L)'
;MRILTTGLLGFSIFAFVLAGTATAGGGGGGNPSFVVNADFDGDGSTDVGVYETATGNWFIDASTDGFTIVGGFGGPSFLPVPADYDGDGSADVAVYNTVNGDWFSIGTTAGFTATPAFGGTGFTAVPADYDGDGQTDLGVYNATAGAWFLLESVSGFRAIPGFGGANFTAAPADFDGDGSADPTLYDTTNGAWFSIESTDGFTITPGFGGPGFDPVPAQYDGDASADLAVYQASAGNWFALQSSNATVAITAGFGGTGFTPTVGDFDGDTTLDLGVYETTAGNWFLDESTAGFTIVGGFGGTGFSPAR
;
A
#
# COMPACT_ATOMS: atom_id res chain seq x y z
N MET A 1 8.94 -10.87 53.49
CA MET A 1 9.38 -9.63 52.83
C MET A 1 9.33 -9.89 51.32
N ARG A 2 8.18 -9.64 50.72
CA ARG A 2 7.96 -9.66 49.27
C ARG A 2 7.50 -8.24 48.95
N ILE A 3 8.33 -7.49 48.24
CA ILE A 3 8.00 -6.15 47.77
C ILE A 3 7.50 -6.32 46.34
N LEU A 4 6.24 -5.98 46.14
CA LEU A 4 5.67 -5.67 44.84
C LEU A 4 6.25 -4.32 44.40
N THR A 5 6.81 -4.26 43.20
CA THR A 5 7.03 -2.99 42.49
C THR A 5 6.17 -2.99 41.25
N THR A 6 5.08 -2.25 41.33
CA THR A 6 4.30 -1.72 40.21
C THR A 6 5.16 -0.71 39.45
N GLY A 7 5.50 -1.02 38.19
CA GLY A 7 6.09 -0.07 37.25
C GLY A 7 4.98 0.60 36.45
N LEU A 8 4.68 1.84 36.80
CA LEU A 8 3.80 2.74 36.08
C LEU A 8 4.64 3.38 34.95
N LEU A 9 4.42 3.02 33.69
CA LEU A 9 4.93 3.80 32.55
C LEU A 9 3.82 4.75 32.12
N GLY A 10 4.06 6.03 32.36
CA GLY A 10 3.21 7.11 31.90
C GLY A 10 3.40 7.32 30.41
N PHE A 11 2.37 7.06 29.63
CA PHE A 11 2.26 7.56 28.27
C PHE A 11 1.58 8.94 28.33
N SER A 12 2.33 9.96 27.92
CA SER A 12 1.81 11.31 27.76
C SER A 12 1.16 11.40 26.38
N ILE A 13 -0.10 10.97 26.28
CA ILE A 13 -0.93 11.08 25.07
C ILE A 13 -1.39 12.55 24.94
N PHE A 14 -0.89 13.27 23.95
CA PHE A 14 -1.53 14.49 23.46
C PHE A 14 -2.53 14.10 22.38
N ALA A 15 -3.75 13.75 22.79
CA ALA A 15 -4.88 13.58 21.87
C ALA A 15 -5.37 14.97 21.43
N PHE A 16 -5.24 15.29 20.14
CA PHE A 16 -5.94 16.43 19.54
C PHE A 16 -7.07 15.89 18.68
N VAL A 17 -8.29 15.91 19.22
CA VAL A 17 -9.50 15.53 18.47
C VAL A 17 -9.98 16.77 17.70
N LEU A 18 -9.82 16.77 16.38
CA LEU A 18 -10.54 17.70 15.51
C LEU A 18 -11.66 16.96 14.78
N ALA A 19 -12.89 17.20 15.21
CA ALA A 19 -14.08 16.62 14.59
C ALA A 19 -14.35 17.30 13.23
N GLY A 20 -14.13 16.55 12.15
CA GLY A 20 -14.58 16.89 10.81
C GLY A 20 -15.26 15.67 10.20
N THR A 21 -16.53 15.77 9.84
CA THR A 21 -17.27 14.70 9.16
C THR A 21 -16.77 14.59 7.71
N ALA A 22 -15.96 13.58 7.41
CA ALA A 22 -15.56 13.21 6.05
C ALA A 22 -16.23 11.89 5.67
N THR A 23 -16.94 11.87 4.55
CA THR A 23 -17.48 10.66 3.93
C THR A 23 -16.33 9.85 3.32
N ALA A 24 -16.08 8.67 3.86
CA ALA A 24 -15.15 7.69 3.28
C ALA A 24 -15.65 7.27 1.90
N GLY A 25 -14.95 7.70 0.85
CA GLY A 25 -15.05 7.11 -0.48
C GLY A 25 -14.11 5.91 -0.51
N GLY A 26 -14.67 4.70 -0.55
CA GLY A 26 -13.89 3.48 -0.77
C GLY A 26 -13.26 3.53 -2.16
N GLY A 27 -11.94 3.76 -2.20
CA GLY A 27 -11.09 3.54 -3.36
C GLY A 27 -10.07 2.49 -2.99
N GLY A 28 -10.36 1.23 -3.32
CA GLY A 28 -9.35 0.16 -3.30
C GLY A 28 -8.37 0.40 -4.44
N GLY A 29 -7.19 0.91 -4.13
CA GLY A 29 -6.01 0.78 -4.97
C GLY A 29 -5.14 -0.29 -4.32
N GLY A 30 -4.99 -1.43 -4.98
CA GLY A 30 -4.00 -2.43 -4.59
C GLY A 30 -2.62 -1.86 -4.86
N ASN A 31 -1.73 -1.98 -3.89
CA ASN A 31 -0.32 -1.62 -4.02
C ASN A 31 0.50 -2.91 -3.90
N PRO A 32 1.04 -3.38 -5.00
CA PRO A 32 2.16 -4.32 -4.97
C PRO A 32 3.27 -3.82 -5.94
N SER A 33 4.57 -4.03 -5.74
CA SER A 33 5.39 -5.21 -5.54
C SER A 33 6.68 -4.83 -4.77
N PHE A 34 7.32 -5.78 -4.06
CA PHE A 34 8.69 -5.83 -3.48
C PHE A 34 9.35 -4.62 -2.79
N VAL A 35 8.64 -3.52 -2.53
CA VAL A 35 9.11 -2.45 -1.66
C VAL A 35 8.47 -2.64 -0.29
N VAL A 36 9.29 -2.64 0.76
CA VAL A 36 8.86 -2.48 2.14
C VAL A 36 7.99 -1.22 2.17
N ASN A 37 6.67 -1.38 2.18
CA ASN A 37 5.75 -0.26 2.01
C ASN A 37 6.18 0.85 2.96
N ALA A 38 6.37 2.06 2.45
CA ALA A 38 6.62 3.23 3.29
C ALA A 38 7.76 3.10 4.34
N ASP A 39 8.86 2.37 4.06
CA ASP A 39 10.10 2.44 4.87
C ASP A 39 10.73 3.84 4.73
N PHE A 40 10.30 4.81 5.52
CA PHE A 40 10.69 6.21 5.36
C PHE A 40 12.10 6.50 5.89
N ASP A 41 12.70 5.60 6.68
CA ASP A 41 14.03 5.77 7.26
C ASP A 41 15.11 4.80 6.74
N GLY A 42 14.73 3.89 5.84
CA GLY A 42 15.63 2.97 5.14
C GLY A 42 16.20 1.88 6.04
N ASP A 43 15.49 1.50 7.10
CA ASP A 43 15.92 0.46 8.03
C ASP A 43 15.56 -0.97 7.58
N GLY A 44 14.77 -1.08 6.50
CA GLY A 44 14.27 -2.33 5.96
C GLY A 44 12.91 -2.74 6.51
N SER A 45 12.28 -1.93 7.36
CA SER A 45 10.96 -2.19 7.94
C SER A 45 9.93 -1.15 7.46
N THR A 46 8.69 -1.57 7.30
CA THR A 46 7.58 -0.69 6.93
C THR A 46 7.24 0.20 8.11
N ASP A 47 7.20 1.50 7.87
CA ASP A 47 6.76 2.47 8.86
C ASP A 47 5.26 2.74 8.78
N VAL A 48 4.72 3.33 9.86
CA VAL A 48 3.33 3.81 9.85
C VAL A 48 3.28 5.30 9.56
N GLY A 49 2.50 5.66 8.54
CA GLY A 49 2.28 7.04 8.14
C GLY A 49 0.80 7.35 7.91
N VAL A 50 0.38 8.58 8.20
CA VAL A 50 -0.95 9.07 7.82
C VAL A 50 -0.89 10.41 7.11
N TYR A 51 -1.75 10.56 6.10
CA TYR A 51 -1.89 11.76 5.29
C TYR A 51 -3.23 12.45 5.57
N GLU A 52 -3.18 13.72 5.99
CA GLU A 52 -4.34 14.57 6.22
C GLU A 52 -4.78 15.26 4.91
N THR A 53 -5.79 14.70 4.25
CA THR A 53 -6.24 15.15 2.92
C THR A 53 -6.61 16.62 2.87
N ALA A 54 -7.16 17.18 3.95
CA ALA A 54 -7.62 18.57 3.99
C ALA A 54 -6.47 19.59 3.90
N THR A 55 -5.30 19.25 4.44
CA THR A 55 -4.17 20.16 4.61
C THR A 55 -2.96 19.76 3.78
N GLY A 56 -2.87 18.50 3.37
CA GLY A 56 -1.67 17.93 2.76
C GLY A 56 -0.57 17.62 3.77
N ASN A 57 -0.88 17.52 5.07
CA ASN A 57 0.11 17.18 6.09
C ASN A 57 0.32 15.67 6.14
N TRP A 58 1.58 15.26 6.26
CA TRP A 58 1.98 13.89 6.54
C TRP A 58 2.48 13.78 7.97
N PHE A 59 2.11 12.70 8.63
CA PHE A 59 2.56 12.33 9.95
C PHE A 59 3.14 10.94 9.82
N ILE A 60 4.42 10.77 10.10
CA ILE A 60 5.16 9.52 9.88
C ILE A 60 5.79 9.16 11.21
N ASP A 61 5.61 7.92 11.65
CA ASP A 61 6.28 7.33 12.81
C ASP A 61 7.23 6.27 12.28
N ALA A 62 8.44 6.71 11.94
CA ALA A 62 9.48 5.84 11.41
C ALA A 62 10.04 4.95 12.53
N SER A 63 10.28 3.69 12.22
CA SER A 63 10.57 2.64 13.19
C SER A 63 11.86 2.93 13.97
N THR A 64 12.87 3.55 13.32
CA THR A 64 14.16 3.91 13.94
C THR A 64 14.36 5.41 14.11
N ASP A 65 13.96 6.23 13.13
CA ASP A 65 14.12 7.68 13.15
C ASP A 65 12.99 8.40 13.92
N GLY A 66 11.89 7.70 14.19
CA GLY A 66 10.76 8.17 14.99
C GLY A 66 9.86 9.16 14.27
N PHE A 67 9.10 9.91 15.08
CA PHE A 67 8.02 10.75 14.58
C PHE A 67 8.49 12.02 13.83
N THR A 68 7.97 12.22 12.62
CA THR A 68 8.14 13.42 11.81
C THR A 68 6.83 13.93 11.19
N ILE A 69 6.82 15.22 10.82
CA ILE A 69 5.71 15.87 10.11
C ILE A 69 6.23 16.54 8.85
N VAL A 70 5.69 16.17 7.70
CA VAL A 70 5.91 16.90 6.43
C VAL A 70 4.67 17.74 6.12
N GLY A 71 4.81 19.06 6.27
CA GLY A 71 3.69 19.99 6.20
C GLY A 71 3.36 20.45 4.78
N GLY A 72 2.07 20.41 4.41
CA GLY A 72 1.54 21.05 3.20
C GLY A 72 2.02 20.44 1.88
N PHE A 73 2.38 19.16 1.86
CA PHE A 73 2.77 18.44 0.66
C PHE A 73 1.57 17.66 0.09
N GLY A 74 0.83 18.32 -0.81
CA GLY A 74 -0.38 17.80 -1.44
C GLY A 74 -1.60 18.69 -1.21
N GLY A 75 -2.70 18.08 -0.78
CA GLY A 75 -4.01 18.70 -0.52
C GLY A 75 -5.19 17.85 -1.01
N PRO A 76 -6.40 18.42 -1.07
CA PRO A 76 -7.63 17.65 -1.33
C PRO A 76 -7.73 16.95 -2.69
N SER A 77 -6.97 17.38 -3.69
CA SER A 77 -6.94 16.74 -5.03
C SER A 77 -5.87 15.65 -5.16
N PHE A 78 -5.08 15.45 -4.11
CA PHE A 78 -3.92 14.56 -4.11
C PHE A 78 -4.20 13.28 -3.32
N LEU A 79 -3.72 12.16 -3.85
CA LEU A 79 -3.61 10.88 -3.15
C LEU A 79 -2.17 10.69 -2.65
N PRO A 80 -1.96 10.19 -1.42
CA PRO A 80 -0.64 9.74 -0.98
C PRO A 80 -0.24 8.48 -1.76
N VAL A 81 1.01 8.44 -2.23
CA VAL A 81 1.59 7.31 -2.99
C VAL A 81 3.08 7.12 -2.61
N PRO A 82 3.41 7.02 -1.31
CA PRO A 82 4.80 6.92 -0.87
C PRO A 82 5.45 5.64 -1.39
N ALA A 83 6.67 5.76 -1.90
CA ALA A 83 7.48 4.66 -2.40
C ALA A 83 8.90 5.18 -2.70
N ASP A 84 9.87 4.28 -2.89
CA ASP A 84 11.25 4.65 -3.21
C ASP A 84 11.37 5.01 -4.71
N TYR A 85 11.13 6.28 -5.09
CA TYR A 85 11.21 6.71 -6.49
C TYR A 85 12.62 7.13 -6.92
N ASP A 86 13.58 7.23 -5.99
CA ASP A 86 14.96 7.64 -6.29
C ASP A 86 16.02 6.54 -6.08
N GLY A 87 15.59 5.36 -5.60
CA GLY A 87 16.35 4.12 -5.51
C GLY A 87 17.35 4.11 -4.37
N ASP A 88 17.10 4.87 -3.32
CA ASP A 88 18.00 4.97 -2.17
C ASP A 88 17.70 3.97 -1.04
N GLY A 89 16.64 3.18 -1.20
CA GLY A 89 16.16 2.19 -0.25
C GLY A 89 15.19 2.74 0.79
N SER A 90 14.86 4.03 0.74
CA SER A 90 13.85 4.67 1.59
C SER A 90 12.65 5.13 0.75
N ALA A 91 11.46 5.02 1.30
CA ALA A 91 10.25 5.54 0.70
C ALA A 91 10.23 7.09 0.70
N ASP A 92 9.92 7.66 -0.45
CA ASP A 92 9.69 9.09 -0.60
C ASP A 92 8.32 9.48 -0.06
N VAL A 93 8.23 10.70 0.46
CA VAL A 93 6.93 11.36 0.61
C VAL A 93 6.43 11.78 -0.77
N ALA A 94 5.42 11.09 -1.29
CA ALA A 94 4.93 11.31 -2.66
C ALA A 94 3.41 11.44 -2.76
N VAL A 95 2.96 12.28 -3.70
CA VAL A 95 1.55 12.55 -3.98
C VAL A 95 1.24 12.53 -5.47
N TYR A 96 0.05 12.02 -5.80
CA TYR A 96 -0.52 12.02 -7.15
C TYR A 96 -1.78 12.88 -7.22
N ASN A 97 -1.82 13.86 -8.11
CA ASN A 97 -2.98 14.70 -8.34
C ASN A 97 -4.00 14.02 -9.26
N THR A 98 -5.11 13.60 -8.67
CA THR A 98 -6.20 12.89 -9.37
C THR A 98 -6.92 13.70 -10.44
N VAL A 99 -6.74 15.04 -10.47
CA VAL A 99 -7.42 15.91 -11.43
C VAL A 99 -6.57 16.12 -12.67
N ASN A 100 -5.32 16.58 -12.49
CA ASN A 100 -4.45 16.99 -13.58
C ASN A 100 -3.32 15.99 -13.91
N GLY A 101 -3.10 14.98 -13.06
CA GLY A 101 -2.10 13.94 -13.27
C GLY A 101 -0.67 14.32 -12.85
N ASP A 102 -0.49 15.40 -12.10
CA ASP A 102 0.83 15.74 -11.59
C ASP A 102 1.26 14.80 -10.46
N TRP A 103 2.50 14.31 -10.53
CA TRP A 103 3.16 13.54 -9.48
C TRP A 103 4.24 14.41 -8.84
N PHE A 104 4.29 14.41 -7.51
CA PHE A 104 5.36 15.04 -6.74
C PHE A 104 5.92 14.04 -5.74
N SER A 105 7.24 13.98 -5.60
CA SER A 105 7.91 13.25 -4.52
C SER A 105 8.96 14.13 -3.84
N ILE A 106 9.26 13.82 -2.59
CA ILE A 106 10.43 14.32 -1.87
C ILE A 106 11.20 13.09 -1.42
N GLY A 107 12.20 12.72 -2.20
CA GLY A 107 13.11 11.63 -1.85
C GLY A 107 14.24 12.09 -0.95
N THR A 108 14.78 11.17 -0.17
CA THR A 108 15.78 11.51 0.85
C THR A 108 17.11 11.91 0.18
N THR A 109 17.40 11.33 -0.98
CA THR A 109 18.60 11.61 -1.78
C THR A 109 18.35 12.60 -2.92
N ALA A 110 17.26 12.44 -3.67
CA ALA A 110 16.96 13.28 -4.84
C ALA A 110 16.32 14.63 -4.48
N GLY A 111 15.70 14.74 -3.30
CA GLY A 111 14.91 15.91 -2.91
C GLY A 111 13.60 16.00 -3.71
N PHE A 112 13.15 17.22 -3.99
CA PHE A 112 11.86 17.43 -4.68
C PHE A 112 11.92 17.08 -6.16
N THR A 113 11.06 16.15 -6.58
CA THR A 113 10.85 15.75 -7.97
C THR A 113 9.40 16.01 -8.39
N ALA A 114 9.21 16.36 -9.68
CA ALA A 114 7.89 16.61 -10.24
C ALA A 114 7.77 16.04 -11.66
N THR A 115 6.76 15.19 -11.86
CA THR A 115 6.39 14.67 -13.18
C THR A 115 4.99 15.17 -13.54
N PRO A 116 4.86 16.15 -14.46
CA PRO A 116 3.58 16.76 -14.76
C PRO A 116 2.74 15.88 -15.72
N ALA A 117 1.42 15.91 -15.53
CA ALA A 117 0.42 15.39 -16.47
C ALA A 117 0.55 13.91 -16.87
N PHE A 118 0.94 13.03 -15.93
CA PHE A 118 0.92 11.58 -16.13
C PHE A 118 -0.31 10.96 -15.47
N GLY A 119 -1.39 10.83 -16.24
CA GLY A 119 -2.71 10.37 -15.78
C GLY A 119 -3.72 11.51 -15.66
N GLY A 120 -4.28 11.70 -14.47
CA GLY A 120 -5.29 12.68 -14.13
C GLY A 120 -6.69 12.09 -14.02
N THR A 121 -7.71 12.89 -14.34
CA THR A 121 -9.12 12.49 -14.16
C THR A 121 -9.44 11.18 -14.89
N GLY A 122 -9.91 10.18 -14.14
CA GLY A 122 -10.27 8.85 -14.67
C GLY A 122 -9.13 7.82 -14.63
N PHE A 123 -7.96 8.19 -14.09
CA PHE A 123 -6.84 7.30 -13.85
C PHE A 123 -6.63 7.06 -12.35
N THR A 124 -6.28 5.83 -12.01
CA THR A 124 -5.81 5.42 -10.69
C THR A 124 -4.28 5.28 -10.73
N ALA A 125 -3.59 5.84 -9.74
CA ALA A 125 -2.14 5.63 -9.56
C ALA A 125 -1.87 4.20 -9.11
N VAL A 126 -0.85 3.58 -9.70
CA VAL A 126 -0.40 2.19 -9.47
C VAL A 126 1.13 2.14 -9.55
N PRO A 127 1.85 2.89 -8.68
CA PRO A 127 3.30 2.89 -8.68
C PRO A 127 3.84 1.52 -8.24
N ALA A 128 4.89 1.04 -8.89
CA ALA A 128 5.60 -0.20 -8.58
C ALA A 128 6.91 -0.24 -9.39
N ASP A 129 7.88 -1.07 -9.02
CA ASP A 129 9.08 -1.31 -9.85
C ASP A 129 8.75 -2.29 -10.99
N TYR A 130 8.31 -1.81 -12.15
CA TYR A 130 7.88 -2.68 -13.27
C TYR A 130 9.04 -3.12 -14.18
N ASP A 131 10.24 -2.55 -14.03
CA ASP A 131 11.40 -2.90 -14.85
C ASP A 131 12.58 -3.54 -14.07
N GLY A 132 12.38 -3.78 -12.77
CA GLY A 132 13.24 -4.59 -11.90
C GLY A 132 14.55 -3.90 -11.56
N ASP A 133 14.56 -2.56 -11.54
CA ASP A 133 15.77 -1.77 -11.30
C ASP A 133 15.94 -1.34 -9.84
N GLY A 134 14.95 -1.63 -8.99
CA GLY A 134 14.90 -1.27 -7.59
C GLY A 134 14.35 0.14 -7.32
N GLN A 135 13.95 0.89 -8.35
CA GLN A 135 13.22 2.15 -8.20
C GLN A 135 11.74 1.94 -8.48
N THR A 136 10.90 2.68 -7.77
CA THR A 136 9.47 2.70 -8.04
C THR A 136 9.18 3.51 -9.29
N ASP A 137 8.48 2.89 -10.24
CA ASP A 137 8.03 3.55 -11.44
C ASP A 137 6.68 4.24 -11.25
N LEU A 138 6.41 5.22 -12.12
CA LEU A 138 5.09 5.83 -12.19
C LEU A 138 4.18 4.95 -13.05
N GLY A 139 3.14 4.36 -12.43
CA GLY A 139 2.08 3.64 -13.12
C GLY A 139 0.72 4.34 -12.99
N VAL A 140 -0.07 4.35 -14.07
CA VAL A 140 -1.48 4.74 -14.04
C VAL A 140 -2.38 3.76 -14.80
N TYR A 141 -3.52 3.42 -14.20
CA TYR A 141 -4.55 2.55 -14.78
C TYR A 141 -5.83 3.32 -15.08
N ASN A 142 -6.34 3.19 -16.31
CA ASN A 142 -7.63 3.75 -16.71
C ASN A 142 -8.67 2.63 -16.90
N ALA A 143 -9.51 2.41 -15.88
CA ALA A 143 -10.53 1.37 -15.91
C ALA A 143 -11.56 1.56 -17.02
N THR A 144 -11.86 2.80 -17.43
CA THR A 144 -12.83 3.04 -18.51
C THR A 144 -12.26 2.68 -19.88
N ALA A 145 -10.98 2.97 -20.11
CA ALA A 145 -10.29 2.63 -21.35
C ALA A 145 -9.76 1.19 -21.36
N GLY A 146 -9.62 0.54 -20.19
CA GLY A 146 -8.96 -0.75 -20.03
C GLY A 146 -7.50 -0.69 -20.48
N ALA A 147 -6.76 0.29 -19.97
CA ALA A 147 -5.38 0.54 -20.38
C ALA A 147 -4.50 0.96 -19.21
N TRP A 148 -3.25 0.51 -19.26
CA TRP A 148 -2.19 0.92 -18.35
C TRP A 148 -1.17 1.79 -19.09
N PHE A 149 -0.59 2.74 -18.37
CA PHE A 149 0.55 3.52 -18.82
C PHE A 149 1.58 3.52 -17.70
N LEU A 150 2.79 3.11 -18.03
CA LEU A 150 3.92 2.99 -17.12
C LEU A 150 5.02 3.91 -17.64
N LEU A 151 5.64 4.65 -16.73
CA LEU A 151 6.85 5.41 -16.98
C LEU A 151 7.94 4.77 -16.12
N GLU A 152 8.55 3.74 -16.71
CA GLU A 152 9.60 2.92 -16.12
C GLU A 152 10.89 3.74 -16.03
N SER A 153 11.54 3.68 -14.87
CA SER A 153 12.66 4.52 -14.46
C SER A 153 13.86 4.38 -15.42
N VAL A 154 14.12 3.16 -15.90
CA VAL A 154 15.21 2.82 -16.82
C VAL A 154 14.69 2.48 -18.21
N SER A 155 13.60 1.73 -18.29
CA SER A 155 13.04 1.20 -19.54
C SER A 155 12.17 2.20 -20.29
N GLY A 156 11.73 3.27 -19.61
CA GLY A 156 10.98 4.38 -20.17
C GLY A 156 9.49 4.10 -20.30
N PHE A 157 8.84 4.71 -21.29
CA PHE A 157 7.38 4.65 -21.39
C PHE A 157 6.88 3.35 -22.01
N ARG A 158 5.99 2.65 -21.29
CA ARG A 158 5.26 1.45 -21.74
C ARG A 158 3.75 1.67 -21.64
N ALA A 159 3.01 1.28 -22.67
CA ALA A 159 1.55 1.31 -22.67
C ALA A 159 0.98 -0.09 -22.93
N ILE A 160 -0.03 -0.48 -22.16
CA ILE A 160 -0.67 -1.80 -22.24
C ILE A 160 -2.17 -1.60 -22.56
N PRO A 161 -2.53 -1.47 -23.84
CA PRO A 161 -3.92 -1.28 -24.23
C PRO A 161 -4.73 -2.58 -24.18
N GLY A 162 -5.99 -2.49 -23.77
CA GLY A 162 -6.92 -3.63 -23.79
C GLY A 162 -6.75 -4.59 -22.61
N PHE A 163 -5.97 -4.22 -21.60
CA PHE A 163 -5.80 -4.96 -20.37
C PHE A 163 -6.55 -4.23 -19.26
N GLY A 164 -7.78 -4.66 -18.99
CA GLY A 164 -8.65 -4.08 -17.96
C GLY A 164 -10.07 -3.79 -18.42
N GLY A 165 -10.71 -2.88 -17.70
CA GLY A 165 -12.12 -2.53 -17.84
C GLY A 165 -12.74 -2.11 -16.52
N ALA A 166 -13.99 -1.63 -16.57
CA ALA A 166 -14.67 -1.04 -15.41
C ALA A 166 -14.93 -2.00 -14.24
N ASN A 167 -14.83 -3.31 -14.46
CA ASN A 167 -15.03 -4.35 -13.45
C ASN A 167 -13.73 -4.80 -12.78
N PHE A 168 -12.58 -4.26 -13.21
CA PHE A 168 -11.28 -4.68 -12.70
C PHE A 168 -10.69 -3.64 -11.77
N THR A 169 -10.05 -4.12 -10.71
CA THR A 169 -9.16 -3.36 -9.85
C THR A 169 -7.72 -3.72 -10.20
N ALA A 170 -6.86 -2.73 -10.33
CA ALA A 170 -5.42 -2.96 -10.48
C ALA A 170 -4.82 -3.44 -9.15
N ALA A 171 -3.97 -4.46 -9.22
CA ALA A 171 -3.25 -5.01 -8.08
C ALA A 171 -1.90 -5.60 -8.54
N PRO A 172 -1.00 -4.77 -9.11
CA PRO A 172 0.22 -5.23 -9.79
C PRO A 172 1.29 -5.80 -8.84
N ALA A 173 1.62 -7.09 -8.84
CA ALA A 173 2.66 -7.64 -7.96
C ALA A 173 3.68 -8.42 -8.76
N ASP A 174 4.89 -8.65 -8.25
CA ASP A 174 5.81 -9.59 -8.88
C ASP A 174 5.38 -11.01 -8.46
N PHE A 175 4.56 -11.61 -9.31
CA PHE A 175 3.95 -12.93 -9.09
C PHE A 175 4.87 -14.06 -9.55
N ASP A 176 5.88 -13.78 -10.36
CA ASP A 176 6.82 -14.78 -10.89
C ASP A 176 8.20 -14.78 -10.19
N GLY A 177 8.40 -13.86 -9.23
CA GLY A 177 9.56 -13.76 -8.35
C GLY A 177 10.82 -13.26 -9.04
N ASP A 178 10.68 -12.46 -10.10
CA ASP A 178 11.81 -11.94 -10.88
C ASP A 178 12.34 -10.56 -10.42
N GLY A 179 11.68 -9.98 -9.42
CA GLY A 179 11.98 -8.66 -8.86
C GLY A 179 11.22 -7.52 -9.52
N SER A 180 10.42 -7.77 -10.57
CA SER A 180 9.69 -6.73 -11.31
C SER A 180 8.18 -6.89 -11.14
N ALA A 181 7.48 -5.83 -10.72
CA ALA A 181 6.02 -5.80 -10.63
C ALA A 181 5.35 -6.22 -11.93
N ASP A 182 4.38 -7.12 -11.82
CA ASP A 182 3.57 -7.53 -12.96
C ASP A 182 2.26 -6.76 -13.00
N PRO A 183 1.93 -6.10 -14.13
CA PRO A 183 0.61 -5.53 -14.33
C PRO A 183 -0.47 -6.60 -14.14
N THR A 184 -1.23 -6.44 -13.06
CA THR A 184 -2.22 -7.44 -12.62
C THR A 184 -3.57 -6.82 -12.34
N LEU A 185 -4.62 -7.54 -12.72
CA LEU A 185 -6.01 -7.14 -12.58
C LEU A 185 -6.81 -8.19 -11.81
N TYR A 186 -7.59 -7.72 -10.85
CA TYR A 186 -8.58 -8.48 -10.12
C TYR A 186 -9.99 -8.16 -10.64
N ASP A 187 -10.71 -9.15 -11.16
CA ASP A 187 -12.10 -9.01 -11.58
C ASP A 187 -13.03 -9.02 -10.36
N THR A 188 -13.51 -7.84 -9.99
CA THR A 188 -14.38 -7.62 -8.83
C THR A 188 -15.75 -8.33 -8.94
N THR A 189 -16.11 -8.87 -10.10
CA THR A 189 -17.41 -9.54 -10.31
C THR A 189 -17.37 -11.05 -10.08
N ASN A 190 -16.20 -11.69 -10.23
CA ASN A 190 -16.07 -13.14 -10.13
C ASN A 190 -14.82 -13.61 -9.38
N GLY A 191 -13.91 -12.71 -9.03
CA GLY A 191 -12.69 -13.01 -8.28
C GLY A 191 -11.55 -13.59 -9.11
N ALA A 192 -11.62 -13.54 -10.45
CA ALA A 192 -10.52 -13.97 -11.30
C ALA A 192 -9.38 -12.95 -11.31
N TRP A 193 -8.15 -13.45 -11.41
CA TRP A 193 -6.95 -12.64 -11.52
C TRP A 193 -6.31 -12.84 -12.89
N PHE A 194 -5.77 -11.77 -13.45
CA PHE A 194 -5.10 -11.74 -14.75
C PHE A 194 -3.79 -10.98 -14.56
N SER A 195 -2.65 -11.61 -14.84
CA SER A 195 -1.33 -10.98 -14.76
C SER A 195 -0.64 -11.00 -16.11
N ILE A 196 0.17 -9.97 -16.39
CA ILE A 196 1.16 -9.98 -17.47
C ILE A 196 2.52 -10.04 -16.78
N GLU A 197 2.94 -11.27 -16.49
CA GLU A 197 4.18 -11.57 -15.78
C GLU A 197 5.37 -11.30 -16.70
N SER A 198 6.37 -10.60 -16.18
CA SER A 198 7.59 -10.17 -16.88
C SER A 198 8.36 -11.35 -17.48
N THR A 199 8.47 -12.46 -16.75
CA THR A 199 9.16 -13.69 -17.18
C THR A 199 8.18 -14.76 -17.69
N ASP A 200 7.07 -14.99 -17.00
CA ASP A 200 6.13 -16.09 -17.30
C ASP A 200 5.02 -15.72 -18.30
N GLY A 201 4.85 -14.42 -18.59
CA GLY A 201 3.90 -13.89 -19.56
C GLY A 201 2.47 -13.83 -19.03
N PHE A 202 1.48 -14.01 -19.92
CA PHE A 202 0.09 -13.79 -19.52
C PHE A 202 -0.49 -15.00 -18.76
N THR A 203 -0.92 -14.78 -17.52
CA THR A 203 -1.52 -15.80 -16.65
C THR A 203 -2.95 -15.45 -16.23
N ILE A 204 -3.73 -16.48 -15.90
CA ILE A 204 -5.09 -16.34 -15.39
C ILE A 204 -5.30 -17.29 -14.21
N THR A 205 -5.73 -16.76 -13.07
CA THR A 205 -6.27 -17.54 -11.96
C THR A 205 -7.79 -17.39 -11.92
N PRO A 206 -8.58 -18.42 -12.28
CA PRO A 206 -10.02 -18.27 -12.55
C PRO A 206 -10.92 -17.96 -11.33
N GLY A 207 -10.38 -17.82 -10.13
CA GLY A 207 -11.18 -17.51 -8.94
C GLY A 207 -10.41 -17.63 -7.63
N PHE A 208 -10.08 -16.48 -7.04
CA PHE A 208 -9.60 -16.35 -5.68
C PHE A 208 -10.13 -15.03 -5.09
N GLY A 209 -11.15 -15.13 -4.23
CA GLY A 209 -11.95 -14.01 -3.75
C GLY A 209 -13.38 -13.99 -4.31
N GLY A 210 -13.88 -12.79 -4.62
CA GLY A 210 -15.18 -12.54 -5.24
C GLY A 210 -15.68 -11.10 -5.02
N PRO A 211 -16.95 -10.83 -5.37
CA PRO A 211 -17.57 -9.53 -5.12
C PRO A 211 -17.46 -9.08 -3.66
N GLY A 212 -16.96 -7.85 -3.46
CA GLY A 212 -16.80 -7.23 -2.15
C GLY A 212 -15.53 -7.63 -1.38
N PHE A 213 -14.58 -8.29 -2.04
CA PHE A 213 -13.22 -8.47 -1.54
C PHE A 213 -12.29 -7.43 -2.16
N ASP A 214 -11.34 -6.96 -1.36
CA ASP A 214 -10.26 -6.07 -1.79
C ASP A 214 -9.02 -6.93 -2.11
N PRO A 215 -8.38 -6.76 -3.29
CA PRO A 215 -7.12 -7.44 -3.60
C PRO A 215 -5.97 -6.81 -2.80
N VAL A 216 -5.15 -7.65 -2.17
CA VAL A 216 -4.03 -7.25 -1.30
C VAL A 216 -2.82 -8.19 -1.52
N PRO A 217 -2.39 -8.45 -2.77
CA PRO A 217 -1.33 -9.41 -3.02
C PRO A 217 0.00 -8.91 -2.45
N ALA A 218 0.79 -9.82 -1.89
CA ALA A 218 2.10 -9.58 -1.31
C ALA A 218 2.76 -10.93 -1.01
N GLN A 219 4.04 -10.94 -0.68
CA GLN A 219 4.75 -12.17 -0.30
C GLN A 219 4.50 -12.46 1.19
N TYR A 220 3.59 -13.39 1.53
CA TYR A 220 3.24 -13.72 2.92
C TYR A 220 3.95 -14.99 3.43
N ASP A 221 4.81 -15.61 2.62
CA ASP A 221 5.41 -16.91 2.94
C ASP A 221 6.93 -17.03 2.70
N GLY A 222 7.59 -15.92 2.39
CA GLY A 222 9.05 -15.81 2.31
C GLY A 222 9.67 -16.33 1.01
N ASP A 223 8.89 -16.59 -0.04
CA ASP A 223 9.39 -17.25 -1.26
C ASP A 223 9.86 -16.32 -2.40
N ALA A 224 9.83 -15.01 -2.14
CA ALA A 224 10.16 -13.94 -3.08
C ALA A 224 9.19 -13.78 -4.27
N SER A 225 8.06 -14.49 -4.30
CA SER A 225 6.94 -14.19 -5.20
C SER A 225 5.76 -13.65 -4.41
N ALA A 226 4.95 -12.81 -5.03
CA ALA A 226 3.71 -12.34 -4.40
C ALA A 226 2.65 -13.45 -4.40
N ASP A 227 1.98 -13.58 -3.27
CA ASP A 227 0.79 -14.42 -3.13
C ASP A 227 -0.44 -13.72 -3.68
N LEU A 228 -1.36 -14.49 -4.24
CA LEU A 228 -2.71 -13.98 -4.48
C LEU A 228 -3.41 -13.83 -3.13
N ALA A 229 -3.72 -12.61 -2.73
CA ALA A 229 -4.37 -12.36 -1.45
C ALA A 229 -5.58 -11.42 -1.57
N VAL A 230 -6.58 -11.68 -0.73
CA VAL A 230 -7.84 -10.92 -0.68
C VAL A 230 -8.30 -10.67 0.75
N TYR A 231 -8.85 -9.47 0.97
CA TYR A 231 -9.42 -9.03 2.24
C TYR A 231 -10.94 -8.86 2.13
N GLN A 232 -11.68 -9.45 3.06
CA GLN A 232 -13.12 -9.33 3.17
C GLN A 232 -13.51 -8.26 4.20
N ALA A 233 -13.63 -7.01 3.77
CA ALA A 233 -13.90 -5.87 4.65
C ALA A 233 -15.17 -6.01 5.53
N SER A 234 -16.18 -6.75 5.09
CA SER A 234 -17.40 -6.96 5.89
C SER A 234 -17.18 -7.82 7.14
N ALA A 235 -16.15 -8.67 7.16
CA ALA A 235 -15.89 -9.64 8.23
C ALA A 235 -14.47 -9.56 8.81
N GLY A 236 -13.55 -8.86 8.15
CA GLY A 236 -12.13 -8.80 8.57
C GLY A 236 -11.40 -10.12 8.29
N ASN A 237 -11.78 -10.85 7.24
CA ASN A 237 -11.12 -12.11 6.89
C ASN A 237 -10.09 -11.85 5.79
N TRP A 238 -8.90 -12.42 5.96
CA TRP A 238 -7.82 -12.43 4.98
C TRP A 238 -7.63 -13.84 4.45
N PHE A 239 -7.37 -13.94 3.16
CA PHE A 239 -7.05 -15.19 2.48
C PHE A 239 -5.86 -14.94 1.59
N ALA A 240 -4.78 -15.71 1.73
CA ALA A 240 -3.63 -15.68 0.84
C ALA A 240 -3.38 -17.08 0.27
N LEU A 241 -3.37 -17.20 -1.05
CA LEU A 241 -2.98 -18.42 -1.76
C LEU A 241 -1.47 -18.35 -1.99
N GLN A 242 -0.75 -19.17 -1.22
CA GLN A 242 0.70 -19.18 -1.18
C GLN A 242 1.31 -19.64 -2.51
N SER A 243 2.17 -18.82 -3.12
CA SER A 243 2.94 -19.09 -4.34
C SER A 243 3.78 -20.37 -4.18
N SER A 244 4.44 -20.53 -3.03
CA SER A 244 5.41 -21.62 -2.82
C SER A 244 4.82 -23.02 -2.83
N ASN A 245 3.55 -23.16 -2.46
CA ASN A 245 2.95 -24.46 -2.14
C ASN A 245 1.46 -24.60 -2.47
N ALA A 246 0.83 -23.55 -3.01
CA ALA A 246 -0.58 -23.48 -3.37
C ALA A 246 -1.57 -23.81 -2.23
N THR A 247 -1.18 -23.57 -0.97
CA THR A 247 -2.09 -23.64 0.18
C THR A 247 -2.69 -22.28 0.49
N VAL A 248 -3.86 -22.28 1.13
CA VAL A 248 -4.55 -21.04 1.51
C VAL A 248 -4.31 -20.76 2.99
N ALA A 249 -3.56 -19.70 3.29
CA ALA A 249 -3.48 -19.11 4.62
C ALA A 249 -4.75 -18.30 4.90
N ILE A 250 -5.28 -18.40 6.13
CA ILE A 250 -6.52 -17.74 6.54
C ILE A 250 -6.32 -17.06 7.89
N THR A 251 -6.51 -15.74 7.91
CA THR A 251 -6.58 -14.94 9.14
C THR A 251 -7.99 -14.39 9.29
N ALA A 252 -8.70 -14.80 10.35
CA ALA A 252 -10.10 -14.47 10.54
C ALA A 252 -10.30 -13.38 11.61
N GLY A 253 -11.15 -12.39 11.28
CA GLY A 253 -11.52 -11.33 12.22
C GLY A 253 -10.44 -10.29 12.50
N PHE A 254 -9.45 -10.15 11.62
CA PHE A 254 -8.45 -9.09 11.70
C PHE A 254 -8.89 -7.89 10.83
N GLY A 255 -9.45 -6.89 11.50
CA GLY A 255 -10.10 -5.73 10.88
C GLY A 255 -11.62 -5.83 10.87
N GLY A 256 -12.21 -5.57 9.70
CA GLY A 256 -13.65 -5.54 9.46
C GLY A 256 -14.15 -4.18 8.98
N THR A 257 -15.44 -3.92 9.16
CA THR A 257 -16.06 -2.68 8.69
C THR A 257 -15.45 -1.48 9.43
N GLY A 258 -14.99 -0.47 8.68
CA GLY A 258 -14.32 0.71 9.24
C GLY A 258 -12.79 0.61 9.31
N PHE A 259 -12.23 -0.54 8.93
CA PHE A 259 -10.80 -0.74 8.79
C PHE A 259 -10.37 -0.70 7.33
N THR A 260 -9.17 -0.21 7.09
CA THR A 260 -8.51 -0.27 5.77
C THR A 260 -7.36 -1.28 5.84
N PRO A 261 -7.31 -2.31 4.98
CA PRO A 261 -6.25 -3.32 5.00
C PRO A 261 -4.94 -2.72 4.49
N THR A 262 -3.84 -2.96 5.18
CA THR A 262 -2.49 -2.59 4.75
C THR A 262 -1.59 -3.82 4.83
N VAL A 263 -0.49 -3.80 4.09
CA VAL A 263 0.50 -4.87 4.04
C VAL A 263 1.87 -4.20 4.10
N GLY A 264 2.88 -4.84 4.66
CA GLY A 264 4.23 -4.28 4.78
C GLY A 264 5.10 -5.20 5.62
N ASP A 265 6.41 -5.09 5.55
CA ASP A 265 7.32 -5.85 6.42
C ASP A 265 7.55 -5.02 7.68
N PHE A 266 6.65 -5.08 8.66
CA PHE A 266 6.70 -4.17 9.83
C PHE A 266 7.75 -4.61 10.87
N ASP A 267 8.30 -5.82 10.77
CA ASP A 267 9.30 -6.35 11.70
C ASP A 267 10.68 -6.65 11.08
N GLY A 268 10.88 -6.34 9.80
CA GLY A 268 12.15 -6.39 9.08
C GLY A 268 12.62 -7.81 8.78
N ASP A 269 11.70 -8.77 8.66
CA ASP A 269 11.99 -10.18 8.43
C ASP A 269 11.90 -10.60 6.96
N THR A 270 11.56 -9.67 6.06
CA THR A 270 11.32 -9.82 4.61
C THR A 270 10.06 -10.58 4.21
N THR A 271 9.27 -11.02 5.19
CA THR A 271 7.92 -11.54 4.99
C THR A 271 6.94 -10.40 5.19
N LEU A 272 5.97 -10.26 4.28
CA LEU A 272 5.03 -9.15 4.36
C LEU A 272 3.92 -9.51 5.36
N ASP A 273 3.71 -8.61 6.31
CA ASP A 273 2.79 -8.75 7.42
C ASP A 273 1.41 -8.16 7.11
N LEU A 274 0.43 -8.58 7.89
CA LEU A 274 -0.92 -8.05 7.79
C LEU A 274 -1.04 -6.82 8.68
N GLY A 275 -1.62 -5.75 8.17
CA GLY A 275 -2.02 -4.60 8.99
C GLY A 275 -3.44 -4.14 8.70
N VAL A 276 -4.06 -3.48 9.68
CA VAL A 276 -5.34 -2.79 9.51
C VAL A 276 -5.34 -1.44 10.20
N TYR A 277 -5.83 -0.42 9.49
CA TYR A 277 -5.99 0.94 10.00
C TYR A 277 -7.45 1.26 10.30
N GLU A 278 -7.76 1.56 11.57
CA GLU A 278 -9.08 1.97 12.03
C GLU A 278 -9.36 3.44 11.68
N THR A 279 -10.08 3.65 10.58
CA THR A 279 -10.28 4.98 9.97
C THR A 279 -10.93 6.02 10.88
N THR A 280 -11.71 5.61 11.87
CA THR A 280 -12.39 6.55 12.77
C THR A 280 -11.52 6.95 13.95
N ALA A 281 -10.79 5.98 14.52
CA ALA A 281 -10.02 6.18 15.75
C ALA A 281 -8.54 6.48 15.51
N GLY A 282 -8.01 6.19 14.32
CA GLY A 282 -6.61 6.38 13.99
C GLY A 282 -5.70 5.35 14.66
N ASN A 283 -6.16 4.11 14.80
CA ASN A 283 -5.35 3.04 15.36
C ASN A 283 -4.85 2.13 14.24
N TRP A 284 -3.57 1.75 14.29
CA TRP A 284 -2.99 0.70 13.48
C TRP A 284 -2.91 -0.57 14.32
N PHE A 285 -3.24 -1.69 13.70
CA PHE A 285 -3.05 -3.01 14.27
C PHE A 285 -2.22 -3.80 13.27
N LEU A 286 -1.12 -4.38 13.72
CA LEU A 286 -0.13 -5.08 12.89
C LEU A 286 0.01 -6.51 13.44
N ASP A 287 -0.07 -7.49 12.55
CA ASP A 287 0.16 -8.91 12.81
C ASP A 287 1.49 -9.27 12.13
N GLU A 288 2.56 -8.99 12.85
CA GLU A 288 3.97 -9.14 12.47
C GLU A 288 4.36 -10.61 12.55
N SER A 289 4.93 -11.11 11.45
CA SER A 289 5.18 -12.52 11.20
C SER A 289 6.11 -13.16 12.25
N THR A 290 7.09 -12.40 12.77
CA THR A 290 8.06 -12.86 13.78
C THR A 290 7.98 -12.09 15.09
N ALA A 291 7.50 -10.85 15.09
CA ALA A 291 7.38 -10.00 16.28
C ALA A 291 6.00 -10.06 16.96
N GLY A 292 5.00 -10.64 16.30
CA GLY A 292 3.66 -10.87 16.84
C GLY A 292 2.74 -9.67 16.66
N PHE A 293 2.00 -9.29 17.70
CA PHE A 293 0.91 -8.31 17.53
C PHE A 293 1.25 -6.94 18.11
N THR A 294 1.19 -5.91 17.27
CA THR A 294 1.49 -4.51 17.61
C THR A 294 0.28 -3.60 17.39
N ILE A 295 0.14 -2.59 18.26
CA ILE A 295 -0.85 -1.51 18.10
C ILE A 295 -0.15 -0.16 18.15
N VAL A 296 -0.32 0.64 17.10
CA VAL A 296 0.07 2.06 17.09
C VAL A 296 -1.20 2.91 17.24
N GLY A 297 -1.40 3.49 18.42
CA GLY A 297 -2.66 4.14 18.79
C GLY A 297 -2.65 5.67 18.64
N GLY A 298 -3.78 6.24 18.22
CA GLY A 298 -3.99 7.69 18.17
C GLY A 298 -3.22 8.42 17.06
N PHE A 299 -2.89 7.69 15.99
CA PHE A 299 -2.12 8.14 14.85
C PHE A 299 -3.03 8.25 13.61
N GLY A 300 -3.70 9.39 13.48
CA GLY A 300 -4.68 9.69 12.42
C GLY A 300 -6.11 9.85 12.93
N GLY A 301 -7.05 9.20 12.24
CA GLY A 301 -8.49 9.24 12.49
C GLY A 301 -9.30 9.75 11.29
N THR A 302 -10.49 10.29 11.56
CA THR A 302 -11.36 10.78 10.49
C THR A 302 -10.67 11.91 9.71
N GLY A 303 -10.63 11.81 8.38
CA GLY A 303 -9.96 12.78 7.50
C GLY A 303 -8.50 12.46 7.19
N PHE A 304 -7.98 11.37 7.76
CA PHE A 304 -6.66 10.82 7.46
C PHE A 304 -6.78 9.55 6.62
N SER A 305 -5.84 9.38 5.70
CA SER A 305 -5.64 8.12 4.97
C SER A 305 -4.30 7.51 5.37
N PRO A 306 -4.18 6.18 5.47
CA PRO A 306 -2.88 5.54 5.65
C PRO A 306 -1.98 5.89 4.46
N ALA A 307 -0.72 6.23 4.76
CA ALA A 307 0.35 6.38 3.78
C ALA A 307 0.93 4.98 3.54
N ARG A 308 0.67 4.42 2.37
CA ARG A 308 0.99 3.06 1.97
C ARG A 308 0.94 2.94 0.46
#